data_AF-W1UTG4-F1
#
_entry.id   AF-W1UTG4-F1
#
_cell.length_a   1.000
_cell.length_b   1.000
_cell.length_c   1.000
_cell.angle_alpha   90.00
_cell.angle_beta   90.00
_cell.angle_gamma   90.00
#
_symmetry.space_group_name_H-M   'P 1'
#
loop_
_entity.id
_entity.type
_entity.pdbx_description
1 polymer ?
#
loop_
_entity_poly.entity_id
_entity_poly.type
_entity_poly.pdbx_seq_one_letter_code
_entity_poly.pdbx_strand_id
1 'polypeptide(L)'
;YANTPVLQVITQGQGQTKTSEVQFPTGKKTSSVNIYSRTYKSPSQADSREVANYGKDDPYTATESNYQYPSMIASSAVVGLIGLVISYAIAVPLGSAMARFKNTWIDSFSTGFLTFLMALPTIALVYIVRLIGSSIGLPDSFPILGAGDWRSYVLPAVILGLLGAPGTAIWIRRYMIDLQSQDFVRFARAKGLSEKEISNKHIFKNAMVPLVSGIPGAVIGVIGGATLTETVFAFPGMGKMLIDSVKASNNSMVVGLVFIFTCISIFSLLLGDIWMTIIDPRIKLTEKGGK
;
A
#
# COMPACT_ATOMS: atom_id res chain seq x y z
N TYR A 1 23.23 -6.41 0.29
CA TYR A 1 23.08 -5.48 -0.85
C TYR A 1 24.13 -4.37 -0.87
N ALA A 2 25.30 -4.55 -0.27
CA ALA A 2 26.39 -3.58 -0.46
C ALA A 2 26.80 -3.62 -1.94
N ASN A 3 26.84 -2.45 -2.60
CA ASN A 3 27.17 -2.28 -4.02
C ASN A 3 26.16 -2.84 -5.05
N THR A 4 24.92 -3.16 -4.65
CA THR A 4 23.84 -3.46 -5.60
C THR A 4 23.00 -2.20 -5.83
N PRO A 5 22.68 -1.81 -7.08
CA PRO A 5 21.79 -0.67 -7.35
C PRO A 5 20.44 -0.81 -6.64
N VAL A 6 19.96 0.26 -6.02
CA VAL A 6 18.71 0.27 -5.25
C VAL A 6 17.53 -0.26 -6.06
N LEU A 7 17.41 0.19 -7.32
CA LEU A 7 16.33 -0.21 -8.19
C LEU A 7 16.34 -1.72 -8.46
N GLN A 8 17.52 -2.32 -8.62
CA GLN A 8 17.65 -3.76 -8.79
C GLN A 8 17.16 -4.52 -7.55
N VAL A 9 17.55 -4.06 -6.35
CA VAL A 9 17.15 -4.69 -5.08
C VAL A 9 15.63 -4.75 -4.90
N ILE A 10 14.93 -3.66 -5.25
CA ILE A 10 13.49 -3.56 -5.01
C ILE A 10 12.62 -4.13 -6.14
N THR A 11 13.17 -4.25 -7.35
CA THR A 11 12.46 -4.75 -8.54
C THR A 11 12.76 -6.22 -8.83
N GLN A 12 13.85 -6.79 -8.32
CA GLN A 12 14.10 -8.22 -8.42
C GLN A 12 13.06 -9.01 -7.62
N GLY A 13 12.66 -10.17 -8.15
CA GLY A 13 11.79 -11.10 -7.43
C GLY A 13 12.43 -11.63 -6.14
N GLN A 14 11.61 -12.23 -5.28
CA GLN A 14 12.00 -12.62 -3.91
C GLN A 14 11.87 -14.14 -3.70
N GLY A 15 12.35 -14.62 -2.55
CA GLY A 15 12.26 -16.03 -2.18
C GLY A 15 13.27 -16.91 -2.91
N GLN A 16 12.89 -18.16 -3.16
CA GLN A 16 13.75 -19.11 -3.86
C GLN A 16 13.85 -18.79 -5.34
N THR A 17 14.99 -19.13 -5.95
CA THR A 17 15.16 -19.01 -7.38
C THR A 17 14.25 -20.02 -8.12
N LYS A 18 13.71 -19.60 -9.26
CA LYS A 18 12.87 -20.43 -10.12
C LYS A 18 13.73 -21.03 -11.22
N THR A 19 14.02 -22.31 -11.09
CA THR A 19 14.84 -23.05 -12.04
C THR A 19 14.03 -23.52 -13.24
N SER A 20 14.56 -23.36 -14.45
CA SER A 20 13.98 -23.83 -15.72
C SER A 20 15.08 -24.36 -16.65
N GLU A 21 14.69 -25.08 -17.71
CA GLU A 21 15.63 -25.38 -18.79
C GLU A 21 15.93 -24.08 -19.56
N VAL A 22 17.20 -23.69 -19.61
CA VAL A 22 17.67 -22.48 -20.29
C VAL A 22 18.65 -22.88 -21.39
N GLN A 23 18.42 -22.36 -22.60
CA GLN A 23 19.31 -22.55 -23.73
C GLN A 23 20.46 -21.54 -23.66
N PHE A 24 21.61 -21.94 -23.13
CA PHE A 24 22.81 -21.11 -23.16
C PHE A 24 23.56 -21.27 -24.50
N PRO A 25 24.50 -20.36 -24.84
CA PRO A 25 25.39 -20.53 -25.99
C PRO A 25 26.17 -21.85 -25.95
N THR A 26 26.50 -22.34 -24.74
CA THR A 26 27.21 -23.61 -24.52
C THR A 26 26.30 -24.84 -24.48
N GLY A 27 24.99 -24.67 -24.64
CA GLY A 27 24.00 -25.76 -24.62
C GLY A 27 22.88 -25.57 -23.59
N LYS A 28 21.95 -26.53 -23.56
CA LYS A 28 20.83 -26.54 -22.62
C LYS A 28 21.29 -26.90 -21.22
N LYS A 29 20.91 -26.09 -20.23
CA LYS A 29 21.18 -26.37 -18.82
C LYS A 29 20.01 -25.96 -17.94
N THR A 30 19.83 -26.70 -16.86
CA THR A 30 18.86 -26.38 -15.82
C THR A 30 19.40 -25.25 -14.96
N SER A 31 18.81 -24.06 -15.05
CA SER A 31 19.28 -22.85 -14.37
C SER A 31 18.14 -21.90 -14.05
N SER A 32 18.31 -21.07 -13.02
CA SER A 32 17.38 -19.98 -12.70
C SER A 32 17.70 -18.68 -13.41
N VAL A 33 18.75 -18.65 -14.23
CA VAL A 33 19.20 -17.45 -14.92
C VAL A 33 18.15 -17.00 -15.94
N ASN A 34 17.82 -15.71 -15.92
CA ASN A 34 17.10 -15.06 -17.00
C ASN A 34 18.10 -14.70 -18.10
N ILE A 35 18.13 -15.49 -19.16
CA ILE A 35 19.07 -15.26 -20.27
C ILE A 35 18.79 -13.95 -21.05
N TYR A 36 17.61 -13.36 -20.89
CA TYR A 36 17.25 -12.11 -21.56
C TYR A 36 17.65 -10.87 -20.76
N SER A 37 18.13 -11.01 -19.51
CA SER A 37 18.64 -9.90 -18.70
C SER A 37 20.16 -9.72 -18.80
N ARG A 38 20.77 -10.24 -19.87
CA ARG A 38 22.21 -10.15 -20.12
C ARG A 38 22.64 -8.70 -20.27
N THR A 39 23.64 -8.31 -19.48
CA THR A 39 24.29 -7.00 -19.50
C THR A 39 25.80 -7.17 -19.63
N TYR A 40 26.46 -6.09 -20.05
CA TYR A 40 27.90 -6.13 -20.25
C TYR A 40 28.64 -6.36 -18.92
N LYS A 41 29.58 -7.30 -18.95
CA LYS A 41 30.55 -7.55 -17.88
C LYS A 41 31.86 -7.97 -18.54
N SER A 42 32.96 -7.34 -18.14
CA SER A 42 34.27 -7.63 -18.73
C SER A 42 34.56 -9.13 -18.63
N PRO A 43 35.00 -9.82 -19.71
CA PRO A 43 35.33 -11.24 -19.66
C PRO A 43 36.37 -11.59 -18.58
N SER A 44 37.25 -10.65 -18.23
CA SER A 44 38.21 -10.80 -17.11
C SER A 44 37.57 -10.88 -15.72
N GLN A 45 36.33 -10.42 -15.58
CA GLN A 45 35.54 -10.46 -14.35
C GLN A 45 34.53 -11.61 -14.35
N ALA A 46 34.45 -12.39 -15.44
CA ALA A 46 33.52 -13.49 -15.55
C ALA A 46 33.88 -14.61 -14.57
N ASP A 47 32.90 -15.10 -13.82
CA ASP A 47 33.11 -16.23 -12.92
C ASP A 47 33.12 -17.57 -13.69
N SER A 48 33.59 -18.65 -13.06
CA SER A 48 33.70 -19.96 -13.71
C SER A 48 32.36 -20.49 -14.22
N ARG A 49 31.25 -20.11 -13.58
CA ARG A 49 29.90 -20.54 -13.97
C ARG A 49 29.41 -19.77 -15.19
N GLU A 50 29.68 -18.47 -15.24
CA GLU A 50 29.42 -17.58 -16.38
C GLU A 50 30.22 -18.05 -17.60
N VAL A 51 31.52 -18.32 -17.45
CA VAL A 51 32.36 -18.88 -18.54
C VAL A 51 31.81 -20.23 -19.01
N ALA A 52 31.42 -21.10 -18.07
CA ALA A 52 30.83 -22.38 -18.42
C ALA A 52 29.51 -22.23 -19.18
N ASN A 53 28.72 -21.19 -18.91
CA ASN A 53 27.41 -20.96 -19.52
C ASN A 53 27.51 -20.24 -20.87
N TYR A 54 28.32 -19.18 -20.98
CA TYR A 54 28.33 -18.30 -22.14
C TYR A 54 29.58 -18.46 -23.04
N GLY A 55 30.64 -19.07 -22.53
CA GLY A 55 31.95 -19.11 -23.20
C GLY A 55 32.93 -18.11 -22.58
N LYS A 56 34.22 -18.31 -22.85
CA LYS A 56 35.32 -17.55 -22.22
C LYS A 56 35.36 -16.07 -22.64
N ASP A 57 34.99 -15.80 -23.89
CA ASP A 57 35.17 -14.47 -24.50
C ASP A 57 33.84 -13.70 -24.65
N ASP A 58 32.74 -14.21 -24.08
CA ASP A 58 31.44 -13.55 -24.16
C ASP A 58 31.40 -12.35 -23.19
N PRO A 59 31.20 -11.11 -23.67
CA PRO A 59 31.18 -9.92 -22.82
C PRO A 59 29.82 -9.66 -22.17
N TYR A 60 28.81 -10.49 -22.41
CA TYR A 60 27.44 -10.35 -21.91
C TYR A 60 27.08 -11.48 -20.95
N THR A 61 27.82 -11.58 -19.85
CA THR A 61 27.70 -12.67 -18.86
C THR A 61 26.92 -12.29 -17.61
N ALA A 62 26.76 -10.99 -17.32
CA ALA A 62 26.00 -10.52 -16.15
C ALA A 62 24.50 -10.71 -16.38
N THR A 63 23.88 -11.55 -15.56
CA THR A 63 22.45 -11.87 -15.65
C THR A 63 21.77 -11.86 -14.29
N GLU A 64 20.48 -11.55 -14.31
CA GLU A 64 19.60 -11.71 -13.16
C GLU A 64 19.04 -13.14 -13.07
N SER A 65 18.60 -13.53 -11.87
CA SER A 65 17.88 -14.79 -11.67
C SER A 65 16.37 -14.56 -11.66
N ASN A 66 15.64 -15.51 -12.22
CA ASN A 66 14.21 -15.63 -12.01
C ASN A 66 13.95 -16.14 -10.59
N TYR A 67 12.96 -15.55 -9.94
CA TYR A 67 12.55 -15.91 -8.59
C TYR A 67 11.11 -16.41 -8.58
N GLN A 68 10.78 -17.17 -7.55
CA GLN A 68 9.43 -17.71 -7.39
C GLN A 68 8.43 -16.63 -6.92
N TYR A 69 8.88 -15.66 -6.12
CA TYR A 69 7.99 -14.66 -5.54
C TYR A 69 8.13 -13.30 -6.24
N PRO A 70 7.07 -12.45 -6.18
CA PRO A 70 7.12 -11.10 -6.71
C PRO A 70 8.21 -10.25 -6.05
N SER A 71 8.51 -9.12 -6.68
CA SER A 71 9.47 -8.15 -6.17
C SER A 71 8.98 -7.44 -4.91
N MET A 72 9.87 -6.71 -4.24
CA MET A 72 9.51 -5.94 -3.03
C MET A 72 8.48 -4.87 -3.35
N ILE A 73 8.66 -4.16 -4.47
CA ILE A 73 7.72 -3.12 -4.89
C ILE A 73 6.34 -3.71 -5.20
N ALA A 74 6.28 -4.84 -5.90
CA ALA A 74 5.02 -5.51 -6.21
C ALA A 74 4.33 -6.02 -4.94
N SER A 75 5.08 -6.66 -4.04
CA SER A 75 4.56 -7.21 -2.80
C SER A 75 3.99 -6.12 -1.89
N SER A 76 4.73 -5.02 -1.68
CA SER A 76 4.26 -3.86 -0.91
C SER A 76 3.05 -3.18 -1.57
N ALA A 77 3.04 -3.06 -2.90
CA ALA A 77 1.91 -2.46 -3.61
C ALA A 77 0.63 -3.30 -3.45
N VAL A 78 0.71 -4.63 -3.58
CA VAL A 78 -0.44 -5.53 -3.43
C VAL A 78 -1.04 -5.42 -2.03
N VAL A 79 -0.23 -5.61 -0.98
CA VAL A 79 -0.73 -5.55 0.40
C VAL A 79 -1.23 -4.15 0.76
N GLY A 80 -0.54 -3.12 0.29
CA GLY A 80 -0.91 -1.74 0.54
C GLY A 80 -2.22 -1.33 -0.12
N LEU A 81 -2.44 -1.72 -1.38
CA LEU A 81 -3.69 -1.45 -2.09
C LEU A 81 -4.87 -2.21 -1.48
N ILE A 82 -4.69 -3.48 -1.10
CA ILE A 82 -5.74 -4.23 -0.41
C ILE A 82 -6.05 -3.58 0.94
N GLY A 83 -5.01 -3.19 1.70
CA GLY A 83 -5.18 -2.47 2.96
C GLY A 83 -5.93 -1.15 2.79
N LEU A 84 -5.61 -0.37 1.75
CA LEU A 84 -6.32 0.86 1.42
C LEU A 84 -7.80 0.61 1.12
N VAL A 85 -8.10 -0.43 0.34
CA VAL A 85 -9.48 -0.84 0.03
C VAL A 85 -10.22 -1.25 1.31
N ILE A 86 -9.61 -2.06 2.18
CA ILE A 86 -10.18 -2.45 3.47
C ILE A 86 -10.45 -1.21 4.34
N SER A 87 -9.50 -0.28 4.40
CA SER A 87 -9.64 0.97 5.16
C SER A 87 -10.90 1.72 4.75
N TYR A 88 -11.09 1.97 3.46
CA TYR A 88 -12.27 2.67 2.94
C TYR A 88 -13.56 1.84 3.04
N ALA A 89 -13.48 0.53 2.83
CA ALA A 89 -14.61 -0.38 2.97
C ALA A 89 -15.17 -0.40 4.40
N ILE A 90 -14.33 -0.17 5.41
CA ILE A 90 -14.74 -0.02 6.81
C ILE A 90 -15.15 1.44 7.08
N ALA A 91 -14.32 2.39 6.68
CA ALA A 91 -14.46 3.78 7.06
C ALA A 91 -15.70 4.46 6.47
N VAL A 92 -16.02 4.18 5.20
CA VAL A 92 -17.17 4.81 4.52
C VAL A 92 -18.50 4.40 5.13
N PRO A 93 -18.82 3.09 5.29
CA PRO A 93 -20.08 2.69 5.92
C PRO A 93 -20.17 3.13 7.38
N LEU A 94 -19.08 2.97 8.15
CA LEU A 94 -19.09 3.30 9.58
C LEU A 94 -19.21 4.81 9.80
N GLY A 95 -18.40 5.63 9.13
CA GLY A 95 -18.48 7.09 9.21
C GLY A 95 -19.84 7.64 8.75
N SER A 96 -20.40 7.05 7.68
CA SER A 96 -21.74 7.42 7.19
C SER A 96 -22.84 7.04 8.19
N ALA A 97 -22.75 5.85 8.80
CA ALA A 97 -23.69 5.40 9.82
C ALA A 97 -23.62 6.28 11.08
N MET A 98 -22.41 6.63 11.54
CA MET A 98 -22.22 7.53 12.68
C MET A 98 -22.81 8.91 12.42
N ALA A 99 -22.64 9.46 11.21
CA ALA A 99 -23.23 10.75 10.84
C ALA A 99 -24.76 10.69 10.74
N ARG A 100 -25.30 9.61 10.17
CA ARG A 100 -26.75 9.43 10.02
C ARG A 100 -27.44 9.27 11.37
N PHE A 101 -26.83 8.54 12.30
CA PHE A 101 -27.34 8.30 13.64
C PHE A 101 -26.62 9.16 14.68
N LYS A 102 -26.35 10.42 14.34
CA LYS A 102 -25.65 11.39 15.20
C LYS A 102 -26.26 11.44 16.59
N ASN A 103 -25.40 11.49 17.62
CA ASN A 103 -25.76 11.55 19.05
C ASN A 103 -26.53 10.30 19.57
N THR A 104 -26.60 9.21 18.80
CA THR A 104 -27.12 7.93 19.29
C THR A 104 -25.98 7.02 19.76
N TRP A 105 -26.31 5.85 20.29
CA TRP A 105 -25.30 4.88 20.72
C TRP A 105 -24.39 4.41 19.57
N ILE A 106 -24.89 4.33 18.32
CA ILE A 106 -24.08 3.95 17.15
C ILE A 106 -22.94 4.97 16.97
N ASP A 107 -23.27 6.26 17.05
CA ASP A 107 -22.31 7.33 16.93
C ASP A 107 -21.32 7.35 18.11
N SER A 108 -21.84 7.41 19.33
CA SER A 108 -21.01 7.55 20.54
C SER A 108 -20.09 6.34 20.76
N PHE A 109 -20.61 5.12 20.61
CA PHE A 109 -19.81 3.89 20.76
C PHE A 109 -18.76 3.78 19.67
N SER A 110 -19.14 3.96 18.39
CA SER A 110 -18.19 3.86 17.29
C SER A 110 -17.12 4.94 17.40
N THR A 111 -17.47 6.18 17.76
CA THR A 111 -16.49 7.24 17.98
C THR A 111 -15.52 6.88 19.09
N GLY A 112 -16.01 6.38 20.23
CA GLY A 112 -15.16 5.94 21.34
C GLY A 112 -14.24 4.78 20.95
N PHE A 113 -14.78 3.76 20.27
CA PHE A 113 -14.02 2.60 19.81
C PHE A 113 -12.94 2.98 18.78
N LEU A 114 -13.29 3.80 17.78
CA LEU A 114 -12.33 4.28 16.79
C LEU A 114 -11.24 5.17 17.42
N THR A 115 -11.61 6.03 18.37
CA THR A 115 -10.66 6.85 19.13
C THR A 115 -9.72 5.98 19.95
N PHE A 116 -10.23 4.92 20.58
CA PHE A 116 -9.40 3.92 21.26
C PHE A 116 -8.42 3.25 20.31
N LEU A 117 -8.87 2.80 19.13
CA LEU A 117 -7.98 2.21 18.12
C LEU A 117 -6.88 3.18 17.67
N MET A 118 -7.18 4.47 17.50
CA MET A 118 -6.18 5.49 17.16
C MET A 118 -5.19 5.75 18.30
N ALA A 119 -5.60 5.56 19.55
CA ALA A 119 -4.73 5.72 20.71
C ALA A 119 -3.79 4.54 20.92
N LEU A 120 -4.06 3.38 20.31
CA LEU A 120 -3.16 2.23 20.38
C LEU A 120 -1.86 2.52 19.61
N PRO A 121 -0.68 2.22 20.21
CA PRO A 121 0.55 2.22 19.47
C PRO A 121 0.45 1.30 18.25
N THR A 122 0.91 1.75 17.08
CA THR A 122 0.85 0.98 15.82
C THR A 122 1.39 -0.44 15.98
N ILE A 123 2.52 -0.59 16.68
CA ILE A 123 3.14 -1.88 16.94
C ILE A 123 2.23 -2.81 17.78
N ALA A 124 1.50 -2.27 18.76
CA ALA A 124 0.59 -3.04 19.59
C ALA A 124 -0.59 -3.57 18.75
N LEU A 125 -1.17 -2.73 17.88
CA LEU A 125 -2.24 -3.17 16.98
C LEU A 125 -1.77 -4.30 16.06
N VAL A 126 -0.57 -4.18 15.48
CA VAL A 126 0.04 -5.21 14.61
C VAL A 126 0.11 -6.55 15.36
N TYR A 127 0.62 -6.56 16.59
CA TYR A 127 0.73 -7.79 17.39
C TYR A 127 -0.62 -8.34 17.84
N ILE A 128 -1.58 -7.49 18.24
CA ILE A 128 -2.93 -7.94 18.62
C ILE A 128 -3.60 -8.65 17.44
N VAL A 129 -3.59 -8.04 16.26
CA VAL A 129 -4.20 -8.63 15.06
C VAL A 129 -3.45 -9.89 14.62
N ARG A 130 -2.11 -9.92 14.74
CA ARG A 130 -1.32 -11.13 14.49
C ARG A 130 -1.72 -12.29 15.41
N LEU A 131 -1.87 -12.04 16.71
CA LEU A 131 -2.25 -13.07 17.68
C LEU A 131 -3.67 -13.60 17.43
N ILE A 132 -4.63 -12.71 17.17
CA ILE A 132 -6.00 -13.09 16.82
C ILE A 132 -6.04 -13.86 15.50
N GLY A 133 -5.28 -13.43 14.49
CA GLY A 133 -5.19 -14.12 13.21
C GLY A 133 -4.60 -15.53 13.33
N SER A 134 -3.55 -15.68 14.12
CA SER A 134 -2.91 -16.97 14.37
C SER A 134 -3.86 -17.94 15.08
N SER A 135 -4.68 -17.46 16.04
CA SER A 135 -5.63 -18.33 16.75
C SER A 135 -6.75 -18.89 15.86
N ILE A 136 -7.03 -18.26 14.72
CA ILE A 136 -7.97 -18.76 13.70
C ILE A 136 -7.28 -19.47 12.52
N GLY A 137 -5.98 -19.78 12.64
CA GLY A 137 -5.23 -20.57 11.67
C GLY A 137 -4.65 -19.80 10.48
N LEU A 138 -4.59 -18.46 10.54
CA LEU A 138 -3.88 -17.66 9.55
C LEU A 138 -2.37 -17.62 9.86
N PRO A 139 -1.49 -17.54 8.84
CA PRO A 139 -0.06 -17.51 9.05
C PRO A 139 0.35 -16.24 9.80
N ASP A 140 1.05 -16.40 10.91
CA ASP A 140 1.51 -15.29 11.75
C ASP A 140 2.79 -14.61 11.20
N SER A 141 3.37 -15.18 10.14
CA SER A 141 4.52 -14.67 9.41
C SER A 141 4.47 -15.11 7.94
N PHE A 142 4.97 -14.27 7.05
CA PHE A 142 4.93 -14.48 5.61
C PHE A 142 5.68 -15.74 5.14
N PRO A 143 6.88 -16.10 5.66
CA PRO A 143 7.63 -17.25 5.16
C PRO A 143 6.93 -18.61 5.35
N ILE A 144 5.93 -18.72 6.22
CA ILE A 144 5.23 -20.00 6.51
C ILE A 144 4.56 -20.55 5.25
N LEU A 145 3.79 -19.73 4.54
CA LEU A 145 3.11 -20.12 3.30
C LEU A 145 3.69 -19.42 2.06
N GLY A 146 4.43 -18.32 2.24
CA GLY A 146 5.09 -17.58 1.17
C GLY A 146 4.11 -16.86 0.24
N ALA A 147 4.64 -16.34 -0.88
CA ALA A 147 3.86 -15.56 -1.84
C ALA A 147 2.86 -16.40 -2.66
N GLY A 148 3.03 -17.72 -2.69
CA GLY A 148 2.15 -18.62 -3.43
C GLY A 148 0.77 -18.81 -2.80
N ASP A 149 0.60 -18.41 -1.54
CA ASP A 149 -0.65 -18.55 -0.80
C ASP A 149 -1.23 -17.18 -0.43
N TRP A 150 -2.49 -16.95 -0.82
CA TRP A 150 -3.19 -15.69 -0.53
C TRP A 150 -3.32 -15.43 0.98
N ARG A 151 -3.33 -16.47 1.82
CA ARG A 151 -3.42 -16.36 3.29
C ARG A 151 -2.26 -15.58 3.88
N SER A 152 -1.09 -15.58 3.24
CA SER A 152 0.09 -14.80 3.64
C SER A 152 -0.12 -13.29 3.54
N TYR A 153 -1.12 -12.84 2.77
CA TYR A 153 -1.41 -11.43 2.53
C TYR A 153 -2.54 -10.89 3.40
N VAL A 154 -3.36 -11.78 3.97
CA VAL A 154 -4.60 -11.41 4.69
C VAL A 154 -4.30 -10.55 5.92
N LEU A 155 -3.50 -11.06 6.87
CA LEU A 155 -3.24 -10.33 8.11
C LEU A 155 -2.49 -9.01 7.86
N PRO A 156 -1.42 -8.97 7.05
CA PRO A 156 -0.78 -7.71 6.69
C PRO A 156 -1.76 -6.69 6.09
N ALA A 157 -2.62 -7.09 5.15
CA ALA A 157 -3.56 -6.17 4.52
C ALA A 157 -4.65 -5.68 5.51
N VAL A 158 -5.18 -6.57 6.34
CA VAL A 158 -6.17 -6.21 7.39
C VAL A 158 -5.56 -5.21 8.37
N ILE A 159 -4.31 -5.41 8.79
CA ILE A 159 -3.62 -4.48 9.68
C ILE A 159 -3.50 -3.09 9.04
N LEU A 160 -3.05 -3.01 7.78
CA LEU A 160 -2.93 -1.73 7.07
C LEU A 160 -4.31 -1.05 6.92
N GLY A 161 -5.37 -1.81 6.68
CA GLY A 161 -6.73 -1.31 6.66
C GLY A 161 -7.19 -0.76 8.01
N LEU A 162 -6.95 -1.50 9.10
CA LEU A 162 -7.34 -1.10 10.46
C LEU A 162 -6.53 0.09 10.99
N LEU A 163 -5.31 0.30 10.50
CA LEU A 163 -4.52 1.50 10.82
C LEU A 163 -5.12 2.76 10.19
N GLY A 164 -5.62 2.67 8.95
CA GLY A 164 -6.21 3.81 8.24
C GLY A 164 -7.68 4.08 8.60
N ALA A 165 -8.48 3.02 8.78
CA ALA A 165 -9.93 3.13 8.87
C ALA A 165 -10.45 4.08 9.97
N PRO A 166 -9.91 4.08 11.21
CA PRO A 166 -10.45 4.89 12.30
C PRO A 166 -10.39 6.40 12.02
N GLY A 167 -9.22 6.89 11.58
CA GLY A 167 -9.04 8.29 11.26
C GLY A 167 -9.92 8.73 10.08
N THR A 168 -9.99 7.90 9.04
CA THR A 168 -10.81 8.16 7.86
C THR A 168 -12.31 8.17 8.21
N ALA A 169 -12.79 7.23 9.03
CA ALA A 169 -14.19 7.14 9.43
C ALA A 169 -14.64 8.37 10.25
N ILE A 170 -13.79 8.84 11.18
CA ILE A 170 -14.05 10.05 11.97
C ILE A 170 -14.13 11.28 11.07
N TRP A 171 -13.22 11.39 10.09
CA TRP A 171 -13.23 12.48 9.12
C TRP A 171 -14.49 12.49 8.25
N ILE A 172 -14.89 11.33 7.73
CA ILE A 172 -16.13 11.15 6.95
C ILE A 172 -17.34 11.56 7.78
N ARG A 173 -17.42 11.08 9.03
CA ARG A 173 -18.49 11.43 9.95
C ARG A 173 -18.57 12.95 10.13
N ARG A 174 -17.45 13.60 10.47
CA ARG A 174 -17.40 15.05 10.70
C ARG A 174 -17.95 15.80 9.49
N TYR A 175 -17.45 15.48 8.30
CA TYR A 175 -17.87 16.15 7.09
C TYR A 175 -19.34 15.92 6.75
N MET A 176 -19.85 14.70 6.90
CA MET A 176 -21.26 14.42 6.63
C MET A 176 -22.19 15.14 7.61
N ILE A 177 -21.79 15.30 8.87
CA ILE A 177 -22.51 16.12 9.84
C ILE A 177 -22.50 17.60 9.42
N ASP A 178 -21.38 18.12 8.91
CA ASP A 178 -21.31 19.49 8.41
C ASP A 178 -22.25 19.68 7.22
N LEU A 179 -22.30 18.72 6.28
CA LEU A 179 -23.23 18.73 5.15
C LEU A 179 -24.71 18.73 5.58
N GLN A 180 -25.08 18.03 6.66
CA GLN A 180 -26.45 18.02 7.19
C GLN A 180 -26.96 19.41 7.58
N SER A 181 -26.04 20.35 7.86
CA SER A 181 -26.37 21.72 8.26
C SER A 181 -26.56 22.68 7.08
N GLN A 182 -26.24 22.25 5.85
CA GLN A 182 -26.27 23.12 4.66
C GLN A 182 -27.68 23.35 4.11
N ASP A 183 -27.85 24.47 3.39
CA ASP A 183 -29.17 24.90 2.90
C ASP A 183 -29.79 23.95 1.88
N PHE A 184 -28.99 23.22 1.08
CA PHE A 184 -29.53 22.21 0.16
C PHE A 184 -30.25 21.07 0.91
N VAL A 185 -29.82 20.75 2.14
CA VAL A 185 -30.47 19.76 3.00
C VAL A 185 -31.75 20.33 3.58
N ARG A 186 -31.74 21.58 4.05
CA ARG A 186 -32.96 22.28 4.54
C ARG A 186 -34.02 22.35 3.45
N PHE A 187 -33.62 22.68 2.23
CA PHE A 187 -34.50 22.70 1.07
C PHE A 187 -35.05 21.31 0.73
N ALA A 188 -34.23 20.26 0.79
CA ALA A 188 -34.69 18.89 0.58
C ALA A 188 -35.71 18.45 1.65
N ARG A 189 -35.50 18.82 2.93
CA ARG A 189 -36.50 18.59 3.99
C ARG A 189 -37.80 19.35 3.74
N ALA A 190 -37.72 20.62 3.32
CA ALA A 190 -38.90 21.43 3.00
C ALA A 190 -39.72 20.85 1.83
N LYS A 191 -39.07 20.10 0.93
CA LYS A 191 -39.72 19.32 -0.14
C LYS A 191 -40.35 18.01 0.34
N GLY A 192 -40.22 17.66 1.62
CA GLY A 192 -40.79 16.43 2.20
C GLY A 192 -39.98 15.16 1.97
N LEU A 193 -38.71 15.25 1.56
CA LEU A 193 -37.86 14.07 1.39
C LEU A 193 -37.56 13.44 2.76
N SER A 194 -37.51 12.10 2.80
CA SER A 194 -37.14 11.38 4.02
C SER A 194 -35.66 11.56 4.36
N GLU A 195 -35.29 11.49 5.65
CA GLU A 195 -33.87 11.56 6.09
C GLU A 195 -32.99 10.49 5.42
N LYS A 196 -33.56 9.32 5.08
CA LYS A 196 -32.86 8.27 4.35
C LYS A 196 -32.54 8.70 2.91
N GLU A 197 -33.48 9.35 2.22
CA GLU A 197 -33.26 9.87 0.87
C GLU A 197 -32.29 11.04 0.87
N ILE A 198 -32.42 11.96 1.82
CA ILE A 198 -31.51 13.09 2.00
C ILE A 198 -30.08 12.58 2.24
N SER A 199 -29.91 11.63 3.15
CA SER A 199 -28.60 11.04 3.46
C SER A 199 -27.98 10.37 2.24
N ASN A 200 -28.70 9.47 1.56
CA ASN A 200 -28.13 8.65 0.49
C ASN A 200 -27.98 9.40 -0.84
N LYS A 201 -28.95 10.24 -1.23
CA LYS A 201 -28.97 10.88 -2.56
C LYS A 201 -28.35 12.27 -2.57
N HIS A 202 -28.42 13.01 -1.47
CA HIS A 202 -27.95 14.39 -1.40
C HIS A 202 -26.65 14.50 -0.61
N ILE A 203 -26.60 14.03 0.64
CA ILE A 203 -25.43 14.19 1.50
C ILE A 203 -24.28 13.31 1.00
N PHE A 204 -24.49 12.01 0.80
CA PHE A 204 -23.43 11.09 0.37
C PHE A 204 -22.81 11.50 -0.96
N LYS A 205 -23.63 11.97 -1.90
CA LYS A 205 -23.15 12.48 -3.19
C LYS A 205 -22.19 13.68 -3.02
N ASN A 206 -22.51 14.61 -2.13
CA ASN A 206 -21.61 15.74 -1.83
C ASN A 206 -20.41 15.31 -0.96
N ALA A 207 -20.55 14.25 -0.16
CA ALA A 207 -19.47 13.67 0.63
C ALA A 207 -18.43 12.90 -0.21
N MET A 208 -18.65 12.69 -1.50
CA MET A 208 -17.65 12.09 -2.38
C MET A 208 -16.38 12.95 -2.52
N VAL A 209 -16.50 14.28 -2.41
CA VAL A 209 -15.37 15.20 -2.53
C VAL A 209 -14.29 14.92 -1.46
N PRO A 210 -14.58 14.95 -0.14
CA PRO A 210 -13.57 14.64 0.87
C PRO A 210 -13.15 13.18 0.91
N LEU A 211 -14.01 12.26 0.45
CA LEU A 211 -13.63 10.85 0.33
C LEU A 211 -12.45 10.68 -0.62
N VAL A 212 -12.55 11.31 -1.79
CA VAL A 212 -11.52 11.28 -2.81
C VAL A 212 -10.30 12.11 -2.41
N SER A 213 -10.51 13.27 -1.79
CA SER A 213 -9.40 14.10 -1.29
C SER A 213 -8.56 13.42 -0.21
N GLY A 214 -9.15 12.46 0.52
CA GLY A 214 -8.45 11.70 1.54
C GLY A 214 -7.58 10.55 1.01
N ILE A 215 -7.84 10.07 -0.22
CA ILE A 215 -7.15 8.89 -0.78
C ILE A 215 -5.63 9.10 -0.81
N PRO A 216 -5.12 10.28 -1.22
CA PRO A 216 -3.69 10.53 -1.20
C PRO A 216 -3.04 10.36 0.16
N GLY A 217 -3.67 10.95 1.19
CA GLY A 217 -3.21 10.83 2.57
C GLY A 217 -3.24 9.39 3.06
N ALA A 218 -4.25 8.61 2.65
CA ALA A 218 -4.34 7.20 2.99
C ALA A 218 -3.24 6.36 2.34
N VAL A 219 -2.82 6.66 1.09
CA VAL A 219 -1.66 6.01 0.45
C VAL A 219 -0.38 6.26 1.25
N ILE A 220 -0.16 7.50 1.69
CA ILE A 220 0.99 7.87 2.53
C ILE A 220 0.94 7.12 3.87
N GLY A 221 -0.25 7.06 4.49
CA GLY A 221 -0.47 6.31 5.73
C GLY A 221 -0.16 4.82 5.59
N VAL A 222 -0.55 4.21 4.46
CA VAL A 222 -0.24 2.81 4.14
C VAL A 222 1.27 2.57 4.02
N ILE A 223 2.02 3.47 3.37
CA ILE A 223 3.48 3.37 3.31
C ILE A 223 4.08 3.37 4.72
N GLY A 224 3.62 4.28 5.59
CA GLY A 224 4.05 4.34 6.99
C GLY A 224 3.72 3.06 7.77
N GLY A 225 2.47 2.59 7.71
CA GLY A 225 2.03 1.37 8.38
C GLY A 225 2.72 0.10 7.87
N ALA A 226 3.07 0.07 6.58
CA ALA A 226 3.76 -1.06 5.95
C ALA A 226 5.15 -1.28 6.55
N THR A 227 5.87 -0.23 6.94
CA THR A 227 7.22 -0.39 7.53
C THR A 227 7.23 -1.33 8.74
N LEU A 228 6.29 -1.13 9.68
CA LEU A 228 6.17 -1.97 10.87
C LEU A 228 5.49 -3.30 10.58
N THR A 229 4.41 -3.28 9.80
CA THR A 229 3.63 -4.49 9.47
C THR A 229 4.50 -5.51 8.73
N GLU A 230 5.21 -5.07 7.69
CA GLU A 230 6.09 -5.94 6.92
C GLU A 230 7.27 -6.46 7.75
N THR A 231 7.82 -5.62 8.64
CA THR A 231 8.91 -6.04 9.54
C THR A 231 8.46 -7.15 10.48
N VAL A 232 7.29 -6.99 11.13
CA VAL A 232 6.78 -7.98 12.10
C VAL A 232 6.42 -9.31 11.44
N PHE A 233 5.87 -9.27 10.21
CA PHE A 233 5.51 -10.48 9.46
C PHE A 233 6.66 -11.07 8.65
N ALA A 234 7.86 -10.47 8.67
CA ALA A 234 8.96 -10.80 7.74
C ALA A 234 8.50 -10.80 6.27
N PHE A 235 7.57 -9.91 5.93
CA PHE A 235 7.01 -9.75 4.60
C PHE A 235 8.07 -9.11 3.68
N PRO A 236 8.31 -9.64 2.48
CA PRO A 236 9.40 -9.19 1.61
C PRO A 236 9.01 -7.92 0.84
N GLY A 237 8.82 -6.81 1.57
CA GLY A 237 8.41 -5.52 1.02
C GLY A 237 9.43 -4.39 1.25
N MET A 238 9.17 -3.25 0.62
CA MET A 238 10.00 -2.05 0.69
C MET A 238 10.02 -1.41 2.07
N GLY A 239 8.92 -1.49 2.81
CA GLY A 239 8.81 -0.95 4.16
C GLY A 239 9.73 -1.68 5.14
N LYS A 240 9.75 -3.01 5.09
CA LYS A 240 10.72 -3.82 5.82
C LYS A 240 12.15 -3.53 5.37
N MET A 241 12.39 -3.43 4.05
CA MET A 241 13.72 -3.14 3.51
C MET A 241 14.27 -1.79 4.01
N LEU A 242 13.43 -0.78 4.21
CA LEU A 242 13.84 0.49 4.81
C LEU A 242 14.38 0.27 6.23
N ILE A 243 13.65 -0.43 7.08
CA ILE A 243 14.06 -0.72 8.46
C ILE A 243 15.35 -1.55 8.50
N ASP A 244 15.44 -2.58 7.66
CA ASP A 244 16.65 -3.40 7.56
C ASP A 244 17.86 -2.58 7.10
N SER A 245 17.66 -1.68 6.14
CA SER A 245 18.73 -0.81 5.63
C SER A 245 19.23 0.19 6.67
N VAL A 246 18.32 0.74 7.50
CA VAL A 246 18.69 1.61 8.63
C VAL A 246 19.53 0.82 9.64
N LYS A 247 19.10 -0.39 10.02
CA LYS A 247 19.84 -1.24 10.97
C LYS A 247 21.22 -1.66 10.44
N ALA A 248 21.33 -1.88 9.13
CA ALA A 248 22.57 -2.24 8.46
C ALA A 248 23.43 -1.02 8.08
N SER A 249 23.04 0.20 8.46
CA SER A 249 23.71 1.46 8.08
C SER A 249 23.94 1.60 6.56
N ASN A 250 23.05 1.04 5.75
CA ASN A 250 23.10 1.13 4.30
C ASN A 250 22.42 2.41 3.82
N ASN A 251 23.15 3.53 3.92
CA ASN A 251 22.63 4.87 3.61
C ASN A 251 22.13 5.00 2.16
N SER A 252 22.78 4.33 1.20
CA SER A 252 22.36 4.34 -0.20
C SER A 252 20.95 3.76 -0.38
N MET A 253 20.66 2.64 0.28
CA MET A 253 19.32 2.04 0.26
C MET A 253 18.29 2.91 0.99
N VAL A 254 18.64 3.48 2.15
CA VAL A 254 17.74 4.36 2.91
C VAL A 254 17.33 5.57 2.07
N VAL A 255 18.30 6.31 1.51
CA VAL A 255 18.03 7.49 0.67
C VAL A 255 17.20 7.12 -0.55
N GLY A 256 17.55 6.02 -1.23
CA GLY A 256 16.81 5.57 -2.41
C GLY A 256 15.35 5.19 -2.10
N LEU A 257 15.10 4.47 -1.02
CA LEU A 257 13.75 4.10 -0.60
C LEU A 257 12.92 5.31 -0.16
N VAL A 258 13.50 6.21 0.65
CA VAL A 258 12.83 7.44 1.08
C VAL A 258 12.49 8.33 -0.13
N PHE A 259 13.39 8.43 -1.11
CA PHE A 259 13.12 9.15 -2.35
C PHE A 259 11.95 8.55 -3.12
N ILE A 260 11.90 7.22 -3.26
CA ILE A 260 10.78 6.52 -3.93
C ILE A 260 9.47 6.73 -3.18
N PHE A 261 9.46 6.60 -1.86
CA PHE A 261 8.26 6.85 -1.04
C PHE A 261 7.78 8.29 -1.16
N THR A 262 8.71 9.24 -1.23
CA THR A 262 8.41 10.67 -1.44
C THR A 262 7.80 10.88 -2.82
N CYS A 263 8.36 10.28 -3.88
CA CYS A 263 7.79 10.35 -5.22
C CYS A 263 6.37 9.79 -5.25
N ILE A 264 6.14 8.59 -4.70
CA ILE A 264 4.81 7.98 -4.61
C ILE A 264 3.84 8.91 -3.86
N SER A 265 4.29 9.53 -2.77
CA SER A 265 3.48 10.46 -1.98
C SER A 265 3.09 11.70 -2.78
N ILE A 266 4.04 12.32 -3.50
CA ILE A 266 3.78 13.50 -4.35
C ILE A 266 2.84 13.14 -5.51
N PHE A 267 3.09 12.02 -6.20
CA PHE A 267 2.20 11.57 -7.28
C PHE A 267 0.80 11.25 -6.76
N SER A 268 0.69 10.65 -5.57
CA SER A 268 -0.59 10.37 -4.94
C SER A 268 -1.36 11.67 -4.65
N LEU A 269 -0.70 12.69 -4.08
CA LEU A 269 -1.30 14.01 -3.84
C LEU A 269 -1.77 14.66 -5.15
N LEU A 270 -0.91 14.68 -6.16
CA LEU A 270 -1.25 15.22 -7.48
C LEU A 270 -2.47 14.51 -8.11
N LEU A 271 -2.52 13.17 -8.03
CA LEU A 271 -3.67 12.41 -8.51
C LEU A 271 -4.94 12.76 -7.74
N GLY A 272 -4.85 12.97 -6.43
CA GLY A 272 -5.97 13.43 -5.62
C GLY A 272 -6.49 14.80 -6.05
N ASP A 273 -5.60 15.76 -6.27
CA ASP A 273 -5.95 17.10 -6.75
C ASP A 273 -6.64 17.04 -8.13
N ILE A 274 -6.12 16.22 -9.04
CA ILE A 274 -6.75 15.97 -10.35
C ILE A 274 -8.13 15.34 -10.17
N TRP A 275 -8.26 14.29 -9.36
CA TRP A 275 -9.55 13.63 -9.13
C TRP A 275 -10.59 14.56 -8.50
N MET A 276 -10.18 15.46 -7.61
CA MET A 276 -11.06 16.47 -7.04
C MET A 276 -11.65 17.38 -8.13
N THR A 277 -10.86 17.83 -9.10
CA THR A 277 -11.38 18.66 -10.21
C THR A 277 -12.33 17.92 -11.14
N ILE A 278 -12.13 16.62 -11.32
CA ILE A 278 -12.99 15.79 -12.17
C ILE A 278 -14.35 15.57 -11.49
N ILE A 279 -14.35 15.32 -10.18
CA ILE A 279 -15.56 15.02 -9.40
C ILE A 279 -16.36 16.29 -9.11
N ASP A 280 -15.70 17.39 -8.76
CA ASP A 280 -16.34 18.68 -8.59
C ASP A 280 -15.71 19.72 -9.53
N PRO A 281 -16.35 20.02 -10.69
CA PRO A 281 -15.85 20.99 -11.66
C PRO A 281 -15.87 22.44 -11.13
N ARG A 282 -16.43 22.69 -9.95
CA ARG A 282 -16.31 23.99 -9.26
C ARG A 282 -14.92 24.19 -8.67
N ILE A 283 -14.22 23.10 -8.38
CA ILE A 283 -12.83 23.12 -7.92
C ILE A 283 -11.95 23.38 -9.15
N LYS A 284 -11.22 24.49 -9.13
CA LYS A 284 -10.28 24.86 -10.19
C LYS A 284 -8.88 24.88 -9.62
N LEU A 285 -7.93 24.23 -10.30
CA LEU A 285 -6.50 24.24 -9.94
C LEU A 285 -5.81 25.55 -10.32
N THR A 286 -6.48 26.37 -11.13
CA THR A 286 -6.00 27.69 -11.54
C THR A 286 -6.79 28.75 -10.80
N GLU A 287 -6.13 29.57 -9.98
CA GLU A 287 -6.66 30.88 -9.65
C GLU A 287 -6.80 31.67 -10.95
N LYS A 288 -8.02 32.07 -11.31
CA LYS A 288 -8.15 33.32 -12.07
C LYS A 288 -7.73 34.40 -11.09
N GLY A 289 -6.45 34.80 -11.16
CA GLY A 289 -5.93 35.92 -10.39
C GLY A 289 -6.93 37.07 -10.47
N GLY A 290 -7.46 37.45 -9.31
CA GLY A 290 -8.42 38.53 -9.21
C GLY A 290 -7.80 39.81 -9.77
N LYS A 291 -8.52 40.43 -10.70
CA LYS A 291 -8.54 41.88 -10.85
C LYS A 291 -9.93 42.34 -10.46
#